data_AF-A0A8K0FZA8-F1
#
_entry.id   AF-A0A8K0FZA8-F1
#
_cell.length_a   1.000
_cell.length_b   1.000
_cell.length_c   1.000
_cell.angle_alpha   90.00
_cell.angle_beta   90.00
_cell.angle_gamma   90.00
#
_symmetry.space_group_name_H-M   'P 1'
#
loop_
_entity.id
_entity.type
_entity.pdbx_description
1 polymer ?
#
loop_
_entity_poly.entity_id
_entity_poly.type
_entity_poly.pdbx_seq_one_letter_code
_entity_poly.pdbx_strand_id
1 'polypeptide(L)'
;MNYTTTEKIAIIKWYYAGNSMEKVSEMFSVEFPDRSIPNKSTVQRVVKNFEASGTVLNNYKCENDADEKRGQRRVNNAELDILLSVQENLEVSTRQLGKMIGIHSTTVFRV
;
A
#
# COMPACT_ATOMS: atom_id res chain seq x y z
N MET A 1 -0.53 17.07 -8.92
CA MET A 1 -0.73 18.07 -7.84
C MET A 1 -1.19 17.35 -6.58
N ASN A 2 -0.55 17.61 -5.45
CA ASN A 2 -0.88 16.99 -4.17
C ASN A 2 -1.59 18.02 -3.30
N TYR A 3 -2.87 17.79 -3.03
CA TYR A 3 -3.64 18.57 -2.06
C TYR A 3 -3.19 18.20 -0.66
N THR A 4 -3.13 19.19 0.22
CA THR A 4 -2.85 18.98 1.64
C THR A 4 -3.99 18.21 2.30
N THR A 5 -3.73 17.68 3.50
CA THR A 5 -4.73 16.94 4.26
C THR A 5 -5.95 17.81 4.56
N THR A 6 -5.74 19.08 4.91
CA THR A 6 -6.81 20.05 5.20
C THR A 6 -7.66 20.34 3.97
N GLU A 7 -7.02 20.56 2.82
CA GLU A 7 -7.70 20.76 1.53
C GLU A 7 -8.56 19.55 1.14
N LYS A 8 -8.03 18.33 1.29
CA LYS A 8 -8.80 17.09 1.03
C LYS A 8 -10.01 16.96 1.96
N ILE A 9 -9.85 17.33 3.24
CA ILE A 9 -10.95 17.30 4.22
C ILE A 9 -12.05 18.28 3.82
N ALA A 10 -11.69 19.50 3.40
CA ALA A 10 -12.67 20.50 2.94
C ALA A 10 -13.48 19.98 1.74
N ILE A 11 -12.78 19.43 0.74
CA ILE A 11 -13.40 18.81 -0.46
C ILE A 11 -14.43 17.73 -0.06
N ILE A 12 -14.04 16.83 0.85
CA ILE A 12 -14.90 15.73 1.30
C ILE A 12 -16.11 16.26 2.07
N LYS A 13 -15.92 17.22 2.98
CA LYS A 13 -17.02 17.82 3.75
C LYS A 13 -18.06 18.45 2.84
N TRP A 14 -17.64 19.23 1.85
CA TRP A 14 -18.57 19.87 0.92
C TRP A 14 -19.27 18.87 0.00
N TYR A 15 -18.59 17.81 -0.41
CA TYR A 15 -19.20 16.73 -1.19
C TYR A 15 -20.32 16.03 -0.40
N TYR A 16 -20.04 15.63 0.85
CA TYR A 16 -21.05 14.99 1.71
C TYR A 16 -22.16 15.92 2.19
N ALA A 17 -21.97 17.24 2.13
CA ALA A 17 -23.04 18.21 2.30
C ALA A 17 -24.04 18.22 1.12
N GLY A 18 -23.83 17.40 0.09
CA GLY A 18 -24.73 17.25 -1.06
C GLY A 18 -24.41 18.20 -2.23
N ASN A 19 -23.25 18.87 -2.21
CA ASN A 19 -22.86 19.77 -3.29
C ASN A 19 -22.36 19.00 -4.53
N SER A 20 -22.65 19.53 -5.71
CA SER A 20 -22.09 19.02 -6.96
C SER A 20 -20.57 19.24 -7.02
N MET A 21 -19.85 18.44 -7.81
CA MET A 21 -18.39 18.57 -7.95
C MET A 21 -17.96 19.94 -8.50
N GLU A 22 -18.79 20.56 -9.34
CA GLU A 22 -18.56 21.94 -9.83
C GLU A 22 -18.64 22.94 -8.68
N LYS A 23 -19.67 22.81 -7.84
CA LYS A 23 -19.85 23.68 -6.68
C LYS A 23 -18.75 23.50 -5.64
N VAL A 24 -18.28 22.27 -5.42
CA VAL A 24 -17.12 21.98 -4.57
C VAL A 24 -15.86 22.68 -5.09
N SER A 25 -15.69 22.73 -6.41
CA SER A 25 -14.53 23.39 -7.03
C SER A 25 -14.61 24.92 -6.89
N GLU A 26 -15.80 25.50 -7.03
CA GLU A 26 -16.04 26.93 -6.75
C GLU A 26 -15.84 27.27 -5.27
N MET A 27 -16.34 26.44 -4.35
CA MET A 27 -16.12 26.66 -2.91
C MET A 27 -14.62 26.58 -2.58
N PHE A 28 -13.89 25.69 -3.23
CA PHE A 28 -12.45 25.56 -3.08
C PHE A 28 -11.70 26.81 -3.53
N SER A 29 -12.11 27.46 -4.63
CA SER A 29 -11.44 28.69 -5.10
C SER A 29 -11.68 29.88 -4.18
N VAL A 30 -12.80 29.89 -3.45
CA VAL A 30 -13.12 30.93 -2.45
C VAL A 30 -12.31 30.73 -1.18
N GLU A 31 -12.21 29.49 -0.66
CA GLU A 31 -11.49 29.22 0.59
C GLU A 31 -9.96 29.17 0.41
N PHE A 32 -9.48 28.76 -0.76
CA PHE A 32 -8.05 28.64 -1.07
C PHE A 32 -7.68 29.35 -2.38
N PRO A 33 -7.64 30.70 -2.40
CA PRO A 33 -7.44 31.47 -3.64
C PRO A 33 -6.04 31.28 -4.26
N ASP A 34 -5.03 30.99 -3.45
CA ASP A 34 -3.64 30.78 -3.91
C ASP A 34 -3.38 29.35 -4.41
N ARG A 35 -4.39 28.48 -4.39
CA ARG A 35 -4.26 27.07 -4.78
C ARG A 35 -4.89 26.80 -6.13
N SER A 36 -4.38 25.78 -6.81
CA SER A 36 -5.01 25.26 -8.02
C SER A 36 -6.38 24.70 -7.72
N ILE A 37 -7.38 25.14 -8.48
CA ILE A 37 -8.74 24.63 -8.36
C ILE A 37 -8.77 23.14 -8.75
N PRO A 38 -9.31 22.26 -7.89
CA PRO A 38 -9.43 20.84 -8.20
C PRO A 38 -10.38 20.63 -9.37
N ASN A 39 -9.94 19.86 -10.37
CA ASN A 39 -10.85 19.41 -11.42
C ASN A 39 -11.80 18.32 -10.88
N LYS A 40 -12.89 18.07 -11.61
CA LYS A 40 -13.90 17.06 -11.25
C LYS A 40 -13.28 15.69 -10.94
N SER A 41 -12.36 15.24 -11.78
CA SER A 41 -11.65 13.95 -11.60
C SER A 41 -10.84 13.90 -10.30
N THR A 42 -10.26 15.02 -9.89
CA THR A 42 -9.51 15.13 -8.64
C THR A 42 -10.45 15.03 -7.45
N VAL A 43 -11.56 15.77 -7.47
CA VAL A 43 -12.59 15.71 -6.41
C VAL A 43 -13.09 14.26 -6.28
N GLN A 44 -13.47 13.64 -7.40
CA GLN A 44 -13.94 12.26 -7.43
C GLN A 44 -12.90 11.28 -6.90
N ARG A 45 -11.62 11.45 -7.26
CA ARG A 45 -10.54 10.60 -6.76
C ARG A 45 -10.33 10.74 -5.25
N VAL A 46 -10.37 11.97 -4.72
CA VAL A 46 -10.23 12.22 -3.28
C VAL A 46 -11.37 11.56 -2.51
N VAL A 47 -12.61 11.74 -2.97
CA VAL A 47 -13.80 11.11 -2.37
C VAL A 47 -13.71 9.59 -2.43
N LYS A 48 -13.44 9.02 -3.61
CA LYS A 48 -13.34 7.56 -3.79
C LYS A 48 -12.26 6.94 -2.91
N ASN A 49 -11.11 7.61 -2.78
CA ASN A 49 -10.03 7.14 -1.90
C ASN A 49 -10.47 7.18 -0.43
N PHE A 50 -11.20 8.21 -0.02
CA PHE A 50 -11.75 8.30 1.33
C PHE A 50 -12.81 7.21 1.58
N GLU A 51 -13.71 6.97 0.63
CA GLU A 51 -14.71 5.88 0.73
C GLU A 51 -14.05 4.50 0.84
N ALA A 52 -12.96 4.28 0.12
CA ALA A 52 -12.25 3.00 0.11
C ALA A 52 -11.40 2.76 1.37
N SER A 53 -10.81 3.82 1.94
CA SER A 53 -9.81 3.69 3.03
C SER A 53 -10.24 4.26 4.37
N GLY A 54 -11.31 5.06 4.42
CA GLY A 54 -11.75 5.80 5.60
C GLY A 54 -10.82 6.95 6.01
N THR A 55 -9.76 7.22 5.26
CA THR A 55 -8.74 8.24 5.60
C THR A 55 -8.35 9.12 4.42
N VAL A 56 -7.94 10.34 4.73
CA VAL A 56 -7.40 11.32 3.77
C VAL A 56 -5.87 11.31 3.70
N LEU A 57 -5.24 10.62 4.66
CA LEU A 57 -3.80 10.47 4.69
C LEU A 57 -3.38 9.70 3.44
N ASN A 58 -2.35 10.21 2.77
CA ASN A 58 -1.69 9.38 1.78
C ASN A 58 -1.09 8.22 2.55
N ASN A 59 -1.64 7.03 2.37
CA ASN A 59 -0.91 5.81 2.66
C ASN A 59 0.32 5.91 1.80
N TYR A 60 1.47 6.25 2.40
CA TYR A 60 2.73 6.04 1.73
C TYR A 60 2.69 4.59 1.29
N LYS A 61 2.65 4.37 -0.03
CA LYS A 61 3.11 3.11 -0.55
C LYS A 61 4.57 3.05 -0.13
N CYS A 62 4.86 2.50 1.05
CA CYS A 62 6.15 1.86 1.23
C CYS A 62 6.31 0.98 0.00
N GLU A 63 7.38 1.20 -0.75
CA GLU A 63 7.68 0.53 -2.01
C GLU A 63 8.01 -0.96 -1.80
N ASN A 64 7.23 -1.68 -0.99
CA ASN A 64 7.29 -3.12 -0.86
C ASN A 64 6.56 -3.83 -2.02
N ASP A 65 5.98 -3.07 -2.97
CA ASP A 65 5.44 -3.60 -4.23
C ASP A 65 6.56 -4.23 -5.12
N ALA A 66 7.84 -3.96 -4.84
CA ALA A 66 8.96 -4.67 -5.47
C ALA A 66 9.27 -6.03 -4.83
N ASP A 67 8.87 -6.26 -3.58
CA ASP A 67 9.15 -7.48 -2.82
C ASP A 67 7.95 -8.43 -2.73
N GLU A 68 6.69 -7.97 -2.77
CA GLU A 68 5.55 -8.90 -2.71
C GLU A 68 5.46 -9.80 -3.96
N LYS A 69 5.65 -9.26 -5.17
CA LYS A 69 5.54 -10.08 -6.39
C LYS A 69 6.79 -10.92 -6.72
N ARG A 70 7.98 -10.54 -6.22
CA ARG A 70 9.21 -11.34 -6.37
C ARG A 70 9.45 -12.30 -5.20
N GLY A 71 8.99 -11.95 -4.01
CA GLY A 71 9.04 -12.77 -2.80
C GLY A 71 8.09 -13.95 -2.85
N GLN A 72 6.78 -13.74 -3.03
CA GLN A 72 5.78 -14.81 -2.87
C GLN A 72 6.02 -16.05 -3.74
N ARG A 73 6.53 -15.91 -4.98
CA ARG A 73 6.72 -17.07 -5.88
C ARG A 73 8.01 -17.84 -5.65
N ARG A 74 9.07 -17.22 -5.14
CA ARG A 74 10.33 -17.92 -4.80
C ARG A 74 10.32 -18.44 -3.37
N VAL A 75 9.64 -17.74 -2.48
CA VAL A 75 9.57 -18.04 -1.06
C VAL A 75 8.67 -19.26 -0.80
N ASN A 76 7.48 -19.36 -1.42
CA ASN A 76 6.56 -20.46 -1.11
C ASN A 76 7.09 -21.88 -1.45
N ASN A 77 7.79 -22.05 -2.58
CA ASN A 77 8.33 -23.38 -2.93
C ASN A 77 9.55 -23.72 -2.07
N ALA A 78 10.41 -22.72 -1.83
CA ALA A 78 11.56 -22.86 -0.96
C ALA A 78 11.17 -23.18 0.49
N GLU A 79 10.14 -22.52 1.01
CA GLU A 79 9.59 -22.75 2.35
C GLU A 79 9.05 -24.18 2.49
N LEU A 80 8.30 -24.66 1.49
CA LEU A 80 7.81 -26.04 1.50
C LEU A 80 8.96 -27.04 1.48
N ASP A 81 9.98 -26.83 0.65
CA ASP A 81 11.15 -27.71 0.58
C ASP A 81 11.95 -27.70 1.90
N ILE A 82 12.05 -26.54 2.57
CA ILE A 82 12.65 -26.42 3.91
C ILE A 82 11.86 -27.25 4.92
N LEU A 83 10.53 -27.10 4.95
CA LEU A 83 9.66 -27.81 5.90
C LEU A 83 9.70 -29.33 5.70
N LEU A 84 9.67 -29.80 4.44
CA LEU A 84 9.81 -31.21 4.10
C LEU A 84 11.17 -31.76 4.52
N SER A 85 12.25 -31.01 4.26
CA SER A 85 13.60 -31.43 4.61
C SER A 85 13.83 -31.51 6.14
N VAL A 86 13.21 -30.61 6.91
CA VAL A 86 13.22 -30.65 8.38
C VAL A 86 12.39 -31.83 8.90
N GLN A 87 11.26 -32.13 8.26
CA GLN A 87 10.42 -33.27 8.64
C GLN A 87 11.13 -34.62 8.42
N GLU A 88 11.87 -34.75 7.32
CA GLU A 88 12.64 -35.96 7.00
C GLU A 88 13.92 -36.08 7.86
N ASN A 89 14.51 -34.96 8.29
CA ASN A 89 15.77 -34.96 9.03
C ASN A 89 15.80 -33.91 10.16
N LEU A 90 15.27 -34.29 11.33
CA LEU A 90 15.10 -33.39 12.49
C LEU A 90 16.40 -32.83 13.09
N GLU A 91 17.56 -33.45 12.85
CA GLU A 91 18.84 -33.03 13.43
C GLU A 91 19.71 -32.19 12.47
N VAL A 92 19.25 -31.91 11.26
CA VAL A 92 20.07 -31.20 10.26
C VAL A 92 20.15 -29.71 10.61
N SER A 93 21.38 -29.19 10.63
CA SER A 93 21.60 -27.76 10.87
C SER A 93 21.04 -26.89 9.73
N THR A 94 20.55 -25.70 10.07
CA THR A 94 20.06 -24.71 9.10
C THR A 94 21.10 -24.34 8.03
N ARG A 95 22.39 -24.46 8.36
CA ARG A 95 23.51 -24.24 7.41
C ARG A 95 23.65 -25.37 6.39
N GLN A 96 23.39 -26.62 6.78
CA GLN A 96 23.39 -27.76 5.86
C GLN A 96 22.13 -27.77 5.00
N LEU A 97 20.96 -27.49 5.58
CA LEU A 97 19.70 -27.32 4.85
C LEU A 97 19.82 -26.23 3.77
N GLY A 98 20.40 -25.08 4.12
CA GLY A 98 20.64 -24.00 3.15
C GLY A 98 21.53 -24.43 1.98
N LYS A 99 22.55 -25.27 2.21
CA LYS A 99 23.37 -25.82 1.13
C LYS A 99 22.62 -26.81 0.24
N MET A 100 21.74 -27.63 0.81
CA MET A 100 20.94 -28.62 0.06
C MET A 100 19.91 -27.95 -0.86
N ILE A 101 19.25 -26.90 -0.36
CA ILE A 101 18.15 -26.22 -1.06
C ILE A 101 18.67 -25.03 -1.90
N GLY A 102 19.95 -24.64 -1.72
CA GLY A 102 20.56 -23.53 -2.45
C GLY A 102 20.15 -22.15 -1.93
N ILE A 103 19.86 -22.04 -0.62
CA ILE A 103 19.34 -20.83 0.03
C ILE A 103 20.24 -20.45 1.21
N HIS A 104 20.37 -19.15 1.48
CA HIS A 104 21.16 -18.68 2.60
C HIS A 104 20.60 -19.19 3.94
N SER A 105 21.47 -19.62 4.86
CA SER A 105 21.06 -20.25 6.12
C SER A 105 20.21 -19.34 7.01
N THR A 106 20.35 -18.02 6.91
CA THR A 106 19.49 -17.07 7.64
C THR A 106 18.07 -17.04 7.11
N THR A 107 17.86 -17.32 5.83
CA THR A 107 16.52 -17.46 5.27
C THR A 107 15.90 -18.76 5.77
N VAL A 108 16.66 -19.86 5.76
CA VAL A 108 16.22 -21.15 6.34
C VAL A 108 15.81 -21.02 7.81
N PHE A 109 16.55 -20.23 8.60
CA PHE A 109 16.22 -19.99 10.01
C PHE A 109 14.98 -19.09 10.23
N ARG A 110 14.60 -18.28 9.23
CA ARG A 110 13.43 -17.39 9.33
C ARG A 110 12.12 -18.09 9.00
N VAL A 111 12.20 -19.17 8.23
CA VAL A 111 11.09 -20.09 7.94
C VAL A 111 10.87 -20.97 9.16
#